data_AF-A0A6S6ZMP4-F1
#
_entry.id   AF-A0A6S6ZMP4-F1
#
_cell.length_a   1.000
_cell.length_b   1.000
_cell.length_c   1.000
_cell.angle_alpha   90.00
_cell.angle_beta   90.00
_cell.angle_gamma   90.00
#
_symmetry.space_group_name_H-M   'P 1'
#
loop_
_entity.id
_entity.type
_entity.pdbx_description
1 polymer ?
#
loop_
_entity_poly.entity_id
_entity_poly.type
_entity_poly.pdbx_seq_one_letter_code
_entity_poly.pdbx_strand_id
1 'polypeptide(L)'
;MSKLRNLSLRSSLTALVLFFIVMLVAVGAIAMQQLWSISQKQRAMYTETVMPLRVVVDAARQGATHFRRMYVYIWNTDPQGRQNELRLNEESEKSVLQARDRLQQEQDPALRDLGGKLADTWTRYKAAVNDVKGLADRNDPTAMTVLHKDSAALHVAARNILMEAAKRQEELARLDTEDAAAAVERTFWTLTALIVLCALIGSILGLGLVRSVMRRLGGEPAYAAQIAQEVAKGNLAVRVQRREGDQTSVLANMDAMRANLAQLVSQVRQSSESIATGATQISSGNADLSQRTEEQAANVEETAASMEEMNAAVKQNLESVQMASSLAGSASEAAARGGEVVGNVVSTMDAISASSRKIVDIIAVIDSIAFQTNILALNAAVEAARAGEQGRGFAVVASEVRALAQRSASAAKEIKQLISDSVGNVEAGSNLVGEAGSTMNDIVTQVRRVADLIAEIGAAAHEQGQGISQVGDAINQLDQTTQQNAALVEESAAAAHSLNSQAATLVKLVSVFRLAEDDAPRFVAQPQVAQVREVQPVVSQPAKPQRVLAKPASSRAAAGKPADTRRADAKPAPQVKAPLRVPGDSKPAQSNDDWESF
;
A
#
# COMPACT_ATOMS: atom_id res chain seq x y z
N MET A 1 10.02 -41.58 30.53
CA MET A 1 8.83 -40.94 29.91
C MET A 1 9.08 -39.58 29.26
N SER A 2 10.20 -38.87 29.50
CA SER A 2 10.47 -37.54 28.89
C SER A 2 10.79 -37.58 27.37
N LYS A 3 11.46 -38.63 26.88
CA LYS A 3 11.77 -38.79 25.43
C LYS A 3 10.54 -39.02 24.54
N LEU A 4 9.41 -39.47 25.09
CA LEU A 4 8.16 -39.68 24.34
C LEU A 4 7.45 -38.36 23.99
N ARG A 5 7.77 -37.24 24.67
CA ARG A 5 7.03 -35.98 24.52
C ARG A 5 7.33 -35.22 23.23
N ASN A 6 8.48 -35.51 22.59
CA ASN A 6 8.97 -34.84 21.38
C ASN A 6 8.94 -35.73 20.13
N LEU A 7 8.32 -36.91 20.20
CA LEU A 7 8.14 -37.76 19.02
C LEU A 7 7.16 -37.08 18.04
N SER A 8 7.46 -37.22 16.74
CA SER A 8 6.55 -36.81 15.67
C SER A 8 5.31 -37.70 15.70
N LEU A 9 4.16 -37.17 15.26
CA LEU A 9 2.89 -37.93 15.23
C LEU A 9 3.08 -39.28 14.53
N ARG A 10 3.78 -39.26 13.39
CA ARG A 10 4.15 -40.45 12.61
C ARG A 10 4.93 -41.45 13.46
N SER A 11 5.97 -41.02 14.15
CA SER A 11 6.80 -41.92 14.98
C SER A 11 6.03 -42.54 16.15
N SER A 12 5.11 -41.80 16.77
CA SER A 12 4.28 -42.33 17.85
C SER A 12 3.24 -43.34 17.34
N LEU A 13 2.61 -43.09 16.19
CA LEU A 13 1.71 -44.04 15.52
C LEU A 13 2.44 -45.32 15.13
N THR A 14 3.61 -45.20 14.48
CA THR A 14 4.39 -46.38 14.09
C THR A 14 4.84 -47.20 15.30
N ALA A 15 5.23 -46.53 16.40
CA ALA A 15 5.63 -47.22 17.63
C ALA A 15 4.45 -47.98 18.28
N LEU A 16 3.25 -47.39 18.29
CA LEU A 16 2.05 -48.04 18.83
C LEU A 16 1.65 -49.27 18.01
N VAL A 17 1.64 -49.15 16.68
CA VAL A 17 1.34 -50.28 15.79
C VAL A 17 2.38 -51.39 15.94
N LEU A 18 3.67 -51.04 15.95
CA LEU A 18 4.75 -52.01 16.10
C LEU A 18 4.71 -52.70 17.47
N PHE A 19 4.34 -51.99 18.53
CA PHE A 19 4.11 -52.58 19.85
C PHE A 19 3.03 -53.68 19.81
N PHE A 20 1.87 -53.42 19.21
CA PHE A 20 0.80 -54.41 19.11
C PHE A 20 1.19 -55.62 18.24
N ILE A 21 1.89 -55.39 17.12
CA ILE A 21 2.38 -56.48 16.26
C ILE A 21 3.35 -57.37 17.03
N VAL A 22 4.34 -56.79 17.71
CA VAL A 22 5.33 -57.55 18.48
C VAL A 22 4.67 -58.34 19.62
N MET A 23 3.73 -57.72 20.35
CA MET A 23 3.01 -58.41 21.42
C MET A 23 2.13 -59.54 20.92
N LEU A 24 1.44 -59.37 19.79
CA LEU A 24 0.62 -60.43 19.19
C LEU A 24 1.48 -61.63 18.78
N VAL A 25 2.62 -61.37 18.13
CA VAL A 25 3.57 -62.43 17.74
C VAL A 25 4.14 -63.13 18.98
N ALA A 26 4.51 -62.38 20.02
CA ALA A 26 5.05 -62.95 21.26
C ALA A 26 4.03 -63.83 21.99
N VAL A 27 2.79 -63.36 22.19
CA VAL A 27 1.71 -64.14 22.81
C VAL A 27 1.37 -65.36 21.97
N GLY A 28 1.30 -65.22 20.64
CA GLY A 28 1.07 -66.33 19.73
C GLY A 28 2.16 -67.40 19.80
N ALA A 29 3.43 -67.01 19.82
CA ALA A 29 4.56 -67.94 19.96
C ALA A 29 4.53 -68.69 21.30
N ILE A 30 4.26 -67.99 22.41
CA ILE A 30 4.13 -68.61 23.74
C ILE A 30 2.95 -69.59 23.77
N ALA A 31 1.80 -69.20 23.20
CA ALA A 31 0.63 -70.07 23.12
C ALA A 31 0.90 -71.34 22.31
N MET A 32 1.55 -71.22 21.14
CA MET A 32 1.96 -72.37 20.32
C MET A 32 2.93 -73.28 21.08
N GLN A 33 3.92 -72.71 21.77
CA GLN A 33 4.90 -73.48 22.54
C GLN A 33 4.23 -74.26 23.69
N GLN A 34 3.30 -73.63 24.43
CA GLN A 34 2.59 -74.31 25.51
C GLN A 34 1.62 -75.39 24.98
N LEU A 35 0.92 -75.12 23.88
CA LEU A 35 0.04 -76.11 23.24
C LEU A 35 0.83 -77.33 22.74
N TRP A 36 2.01 -77.10 22.17
CA TRP A 36 2.90 -78.16 21.74
C TRP A 36 3.39 -79.02 22.92
N SER A 37 3.74 -78.40 24.05
CA SER A 37 4.12 -79.09 25.29
C SER A 37 2.97 -79.94 25.85
N ILE A 38 1.74 -79.40 25.89
CA ILE A 38 0.55 -80.16 26.32
C ILE A 38 0.30 -81.34 25.38
N SER A 39 0.39 -81.14 24.06
CA SER A 39 0.23 -82.22 23.09
C SER A 39 1.28 -83.33 23.26
N GLN A 40 2.52 -82.99 23.60
CA GLN A 40 3.57 -83.97 23.89
C GLN A 40 3.25 -84.78 25.15
N LYS A 41 2.87 -84.11 26.25
CA LYS A 41 2.48 -84.78 27.50
C LYS A 41 1.28 -85.70 27.33
N GLN A 42 0.27 -85.28 26.58
CA GLN A 42 -0.91 -86.10 26.30
C GLN A 42 -0.56 -87.36 25.49
N ARG A 43 0.38 -87.26 24.53
CA ARG A 43 0.88 -88.42 23.79
C ARG A 43 1.64 -89.38 24.71
N ALA A 44 2.54 -88.85 25.55
CA ALA A 44 3.31 -89.64 26.51
C ALA A 44 2.39 -90.42 27.47
N MET A 45 1.39 -89.75 28.06
CA MET A 45 0.41 -90.39 28.96
C MET A 45 -0.29 -91.60 28.31
N TYR A 46 -0.68 -91.50 27.04
CA TYR A 46 -1.32 -92.61 26.33
C TYR A 46 -0.36 -93.80 26.16
N THR A 47 0.89 -93.53 25.75
CA THR A 47 1.87 -94.58 25.43
C THR A 47 2.56 -95.19 26.65
N GLU A 48 2.79 -94.40 27.69
CA GLU A 48 3.59 -94.76 28.86
C GLU A 48 2.73 -95.22 30.05
N THR A 49 1.44 -94.86 30.09
CA THR A 49 0.62 -95.14 31.27
C THR A 49 -0.67 -95.89 30.94
N VAL A 50 -1.43 -95.43 29.94
CA VAL A 50 -2.71 -96.08 29.57
C VAL A 50 -2.51 -97.40 28.81
N MET A 51 -1.59 -97.44 27.84
CA MET A 51 -1.36 -98.67 27.06
C MET A 51 -0.80 -99.83 27.91
N PRO A 52 0.22 -99.65 28.78
CA PRO A 52 0.68 -100.73 29.65
C PRO A 52 -0.39 -101.25 30.61
N LEU A 53 -1.26 -100.37 31.13
CA LEU A 53 -2.37 -100.78 31.99
C LEU A 53 -3.25 -101.80 31.28
N ARG A 54 -3.59 -101.54 30.01
CA ARG A 54 -4.36 -102.49 29.19
C ARG A 54 -3.62 -103.82 29.01
N VAL A 55 -2.32 -103.79 28.72
CA VAL A 55 -1.51 -105.01 28.54
C VAL A 55 -1.50 -105.87 29.80
N VAL A 56 -1.32 -105.26 30.96
CA VAL A 56 -1.28 -105.97 32.26
C VAL A 56 -2.65 -106.54 32.63
N VAL A 57 -3.73 -105.80 32.40
CA VAL A 57 -5.11 -106.28 32.63
C VAL A 57 -5.46 -107.43 31.68
N ASP A 58 -5.11 -107.31 30.39
CA ASP A 58 -5.32 -108.37 29.40
C ASP A 58 -4.51 -109.62 29.79
N ALA A 59 -3.27 -109.47 30.26
CA ALA A 59 -2.46 -110.57 30.77
C ALA A 59 -3.07 -111.26 31.99
N ALA A 60 -3.65 -110.51 32.94
CA ALA A 60 -4.33 -111.12 34.09
C ALA A 60 -5.51 -112.01 33.65
N ARG A 61 -6.27 -111.55 32.64
CA ARG A 61 -7.37 -112.31 32.03
C ARG A 61 -6.87 -113.53 31.28
N GLN A 62 -5.78 -113.39 30.51
CA GLN A 62 -5.21 -114.48 29.73
C GLN A 62 -4.54 -115.53 30.63
N GLY A 63 -3.87 -115.14 31.71
CA GLY A 63 -3.34 -116.07 32.71
C GLY A 63 -4.43 -116.91 33.39
N ALA A 64 -5.60 -116.31 33.66
CA ALA A 64 -6.78 -117.04 34.15
C ALA A 64 -7.35 -117.99 33.10
N THR A 65 -7.37 -117.57 31.84
CA THR A 65 -7.78 -118.43 30.72
C THR A 65 -6.84 -119.62 30.57
N HIS A 66 -5.52 -119.39 30.67
CA HIS A 66 -4.49 -120.43 30.61
C HIS A 66 -4.71 -121.52 31.68
N PHE A 67 -4.96 -121.10 32.92
CA PHE A 67 -5.26 -122.03 34.01
C PHE A 67 -6.58 -122.78 33.79
N ARG A 68 -7.65 -122.07 33.38
CA ARG A 68 -8.97 -122.68 33.14
C ARG A 68 -8.94 -123.75 32.05
N ARG A 69 -8.13 -123.57 31.00
CA ARG A 69 -7.99 -124.55 29.92
C ARG A 69 -7.32 -125.84 30.37
N MET A 70 -6.56 -125.85 31.45
CA MET A 70 -6.00 -127.09 32.01
C MET A 70 -7.08 -128.03 32.54
N TYR A 71 -8.21 -127.51 33.01
CA TYR A 71 -9.36 -128.37 33.32
C TYR A 71 -9.87 -129.09 32.07
N VAL A 72 -10.02 -128.35 30.96
CA VAL A 72 -10.47 -128.92 29.68
C VAL A 72 -9.45 -129.94 29.15
N TYR A 73 -8.15 -129.65 29.27
CA TYR A 73 -7.08 -130.56 28.87
C TYR A 73 -7.10 -131.88 29.64
N ILE A 74 -7.31 -131.84 30.97
CA ILE A 74 -7.39 -133.05 31.81
C ILE A 74 -8.60 -133.91 31.42
N TRP A 75 -9.77 -133.30 31.19
CA TRP A 75 -11.00 -134.04 30.83
C TRP A 75 -11.01 -134.59 29.41
N ASN A 76 -10.25 -133.98 28.49
CA ASN A 76 -10.21 -134.42 27.11
C ASN A 76 -9.34 -135.69 26.99
N THR A 77 -9.84 -136.75 26.35
CA THR A 77 -9.08 -137.98 26.10
C THR A 77 -8.57 -138.07 24.66
N ASP A 78 -9.01 -137.18 23.77
CA ASP A 78 -8.56 -137.09 22.38
C ASP A 78 -7.22 -136.32 22.28
N PRO A 79 -6.16 -136.92 21.69
CA PRO A 79 -4.88 -136.26 21.46
C PRO A 79 -4.99 -134.95 20.67
N GLN A 80 -5.85 -134.85 19.65
CA GLN A 80 -6.01 -133.61 18.87
C GLN A 80 -6.67 -132.51 19.69
N GLY A 81 -7.72 -132.84 20.44
CA GLY A 81 -8.36 -131.92 21.36
C GLY A 81 -7.43 -131.40 22.45
N ARG A 82 -6.56 -132.24 23.02
CA ARG A 82 -5.49 -131.81 23.94
C ARG A 82 -4.49 -130.85 23.28
N GLN A 83 -4.07 -131.15 22.05
CA GLN A 83 -3.14 -130.29 21.31
C GLN A 83 -3.74 -128.91 21.01
N ASN A 84 -5.04 -128.83 20.71
CA ASN A 84 -5.75 -127.56 20.50
C ASN A 84 -5.78 -126.70 21.76
N GLU A 85 -6.01 -127.28 22.93
CA GLU A 85 -5.99 -126.55 24.21
C GLU A 85 -4.58 -126.04 24.54
N LEU A 86 -3.52 -126.81 24.22
CA LEU A 86 -2.14 -126.34 24.38
C LEU A 86 -1.83 -125.16 23.46
N ARG A 87 -2.25 -125.22 22.19
CA ARG A 87 -2.06 -124.11 21.24
C ARG A 87 -2.73 -122.82 21.73
N LEU A 88 -3.95 -122.92 22.26
CA LEU A 88 -4.67 -121.76 22.82
C LEU A 88 -4.03 -121.27 24.12
N ASN A 89 -3.44 -122.17 24.91
CA ASN A 89 -2.63 -121.80 26.06
C ASN A 89 -1.34 -121.07 25.67
N GLU A 90 -0.68 -121.44 24.58
CA GLU A 90 0.49 -120.70 24.08
C GLU A 90 0.14 -119.24 23.76
N GLU A 91 -1.06 -118.97 23.21
CA GLU A 91 -1.55 -117.60 22.96
C GLU A 91 -1.81 -116.84 24.27
N SER A 92 -2.44 -117.48 25.25
CA SER A 92 -2.64 -116.90 26.59
C SER A 92 -1.31 -116.64 27.31
N GLU A 93 -0.36 -117.56 27.19
CA GLU A 93 0.98 -117.44 27.75
C GLU A 93 1.74 -116.26 27.13
N LYS A 94 1.69 -116.08 25.80
CA LYS A 94 2.30 -114.92 25.13
C LYS A 94 1.84 -113.60 25.75
N SER A 95 0.57 -113.47 26.12
CA SER A 95 0.04 -112.25 26.75
C SER A 95 0.65 -112.01 28.13
N VAL A 96 0.84 -113.07 28.92
CA VAL A 96 1.47 -112.98 30.25
C VAL A 96 2.97 -112.66 30.13
N LEU A 97 3.67 -113.30 29.19
CA LEU A 97 5.08 -113.02 28.93
C LEU A 97 5.29 -111.60 28.39
N GLN A 98 4.39 -111.11 27.54
CA GLN A 98 4.43 -109.72 27.06
C GLN A 98 4.25 -108.72 28.20
N ALA A 99 3.31 -108.97 29.13
CA ALA A 99 3.16 -108.14 30.32
C ALA A 99 4.39 -108.22 31.23
N ARG A 100 4.97 -109.41 31.45
CA ARG A 100 6.22 -109.59 32.19
C ARG A 100 7.34 -108.74 31.59
N ASP A 101 7.59 -108.87 30.29
CA ASP A 101 8.69 -108.18 29.60
C ASP A 101 8.50 -106.67 29.65
N ARG A 102 7.27 -106.20 29.49
CA ARG A 102 6.95 -104.78 29.58
C ARG A 102 7.13 -104.25 30.99
N LEU A 103 6.63 -104.97 32.01
CA LEU A 103 6.81 -104.60 33.41
C LEU A 103 8.30 -104.50 33.79
N GLN A 104 9.14 -105.39 33.29
CA GLN A 104 10.59 -105.32 33.51
C GLN A 104 11.27 -104.10 32.86
N GLN A 105 10.64 -103.52 31.83
CA GLN A 105 11.10 -102.32 31.13
C GLN A 105 10.48 -101.02 31.67
N GLU A 106 9.54 -101.10 32.62
CA GLU A 106 8.93 -99.92 33.22
C GLU A 106 9.95 -99.09 34.01
N GLN A 107 9.76 -97.76 33.98
CA GLN A 107 10.61 -96.83 34.73
C GLN A 107 10.31 -96.89 36.23
N ASP A 108 9.04 -97.10 36.60
CA ASP A 108 8.60 -97.22 37.99
C ASP A 108 9.23 -98.47 38.65
N PRO A 109 10.01 -98.30 39.72
CA PRO A 109 10.69 -99.41 40.38
C PRO A 109 9.74 -100.50 40.90
N ALA A 110 8.52 -100.16 41.31
CA ALA A 110 7.56 -101.13 41.83
C ALA A 110 6.97 -101.99 40.71
N LEU A 111 6.67 -101.40 39.54
CA LEU A 111 6.27 -102.18 38.35
C LEU A 111 7.38 -103.13 37.89
N ARG A 112 8.64 -102.69 37.91
CA ARG A 112 9.79 -103.54 37.58
C ARG A 112 9.94 -104.72 38.53
N ASP A 113 9.81 -104.48 39.83
CA ASP A 113 9.81 -105.53 40.86
C ASP A 113 8.66 -106.54 40.64
N LEU A 114 7.45 -106.05 40.34
CA LEU A 114 6.31 -106.90 40.00
C LEU A 114 6.56 -107.74 38.74
N GLY A 115 7.22 -107.17 37.72
CA GLY A 115 7.67 -107.91 36.54
C GLY A 115 8.64 -109.04 36.87
N GLY A 116 9.58 -108.80 37.80
CA GLY A 116 10.49 -109.82 38.34
C GLY A 116 9.75 -110.94 39.09
N LYS A 117 8.85 -110.57 40.01
CA LYS A 117 8.00 -111.52 40.75
C LYS A 117 7.11 -112.34 39.82
N LEU A 118 6.56 -111.71 38.78
CA LEU A 118 5.75 -112.39 37.77
C LEU A 118 6.59 -113.41 37.00
N ALA A 119 7.82 -113.05 36.60
CA ALA A 119 8.71 -113.97 35.90
C ALA A 119 8.99 -115.24 36.71
N ASP A 120 9.34 -115.07 37.99
CA ASP A 120 9.60 -116.19 38.91
C ASP A 120 8.34 -117.03 39.15
N THR A 121 7.22 -116.37 39.48
CA THR A 121 5.95 -117.04 39.77
C THR A 121 5.41 -117.77 38.54
N TRP A 122 5.50 -117.18 37.35
CA TRP A 122 5.07 -117.80 36.10
C TRP A 122 5.94 -119.00 35.72
N THR A 123 7.25 -118.94 35.98
CA THR A 123 8.16 -120.07 35.76
C THR A 123 7.78 -121.25 36.65
N ARG A 124 7.54 -121.00 37.95
CA ARG A 124 7.05 -122.02 38.88
C ARG A 124 5.67 -122.55 38.49
N TYR A 125 4.76 -121.67 38.08
CA TYR A 125 3.44 -122.04 37.58
C TYR A 125 3.52 -122.95 36.35
N LYS A 126 4.37 -122.62 35.38
CA LYS A 126 4.58 -123.44 34.17
C LYS A 126 5.17 -124.82 34.49
N ALA A 127 6.09 -124.90 35.44
CA ALA A 127 6.59 -126.19 35.92
C ALA A 127 5.46 -127.05 36.50
N ALA A 128 4.64 -126.48 37.40
CA ALA A 128 3.50 -127.18 37.98
C ALA A 128 2.44 -127.59 36.91
N VAL A 129 2.21 -126.74 35.90
CA VAL A 129 1.32 -127.06 34.77
C VAL A 129 1.90 -128.19 33.90
N ASN A 130 3.21 -128.25 33.71
CA ASN A 130 3.85 -129.35 32.97
C ASN A 130 3.72 -130.68 33.72
N ASP A 131 3.78 -130.67 35.06
CA ASP A 131 3.52 -131.85 35.87
C ASP A 131 2.06 -132.33 35.70
N VAL A 132 1.10 -131.39 35.75
CA VAL A 132 -0.32 -131.67 35.46
C VAL A 132 -0.47 -132.27 34.06
N LYS A 133 0.20 -131.71 33.05
CA LYS A 133 0.19 -132.22 31.68
C LYS A 133 0.73 -133.65 31.62
N GLY A 134 1.88 -133.93 32.24
CA GLY A 134 2.48 -135.26 32.25
C GLY A 134 1.64 -136.32 32.98
N LEU A 135 0.86 -135.92 33.98
CA LEU A 135 -0.12 -136.80 34.64
C LEU A 135 -1.36 -137.02 33.76
N ALA A 136 -1.89 -135.96 33.15
CA ALA A 136 -3.02 -136.05 32.23
C ALA A 136 -2.70 -136.89 30.98
N ASP A 137 -1.49 -136.78 30.43
CA ASP A 137 -1.00 -137.57 29.28
C ASP A 137 -0.96 -139.08 29.59
N ARG A 138 -0.78 -139.45 30.87
CA ARG A 138 -0.85 -140.83 31.37
C ARG A 138 -2.24 -141.26 31.86
N ASN A 139 -3.24 -140.38 31.71
CA ASN A 139 -4.59 -140.53 32.25
C ASN A 139 -4.62 -140.81 33.77
N ASP A 140 -3.66 -140.24 34.51
CA ASP A 140 -3.58 -140.39 35.95
C ASP A 140 -4.72 -139.60 36.63
N PRO A 141 -5.58 -140.25 37.44
CA PRO A 141 -6.70 -139.58 38.11
C PRO A 141 -6.25 -138.48 39.08
N THR A 142 -4.97 -138.46 39.50
CA THR A 142 -4.42 -137.44 40.39
C THR A 142 -4.11 -136.10 39.70
N ALA A 143 -4.15 -136.02 38.36
CA ALA A 143 -3.87 -134.79 37.60
C ALA A 143 -4.72 -133.59 38.05
N MET A 144 -6.01 -133.84 38.34
CA MET A 144 -6.93 -132.80 38.83
C MET A 144 -6.59 -132.34 40.26
N THR A 145 -6.13 -133.27 41.11
CA THR A 145 -5.68 -132.95 42.47
C THR A 145 -4.43 -132.08 42.44
N VAL A 146 -3.46 -132.40 41.56
CA VAL A 146 -2.23 -131.61 41.38
C VAL A 146 -2.52 -130.23 40.79
N LEU A 147 -3.47 -130.13 39.84
CA LEU A 147 -3.91 -128.83 39.31
C LEU A 147 -4.46 -127.93 40.42
N HIS A 148 -5.32 -128.46 41.29
CA HIS A 148 -5.91 -127.70 42.39
C HIS A 148 -4.93 -127.39 43.52
N LYS A 149 -4.05 -128.32 43.88
CA LYS A 149 -3.15 -128.16 45.03
C LYS A 149 -1.93 -127.29 44.69
N ASP A 150 -1.28 -127.57 43.57
CA ASP A 150 0.05 -127.02 43.29
C ASP A 150 -0.04 -125.87 42.27
N SER A 151 -0.80 -126.05 41.18
CA SER A 151 -0.90 -125.05 40.11
C SER A 151 -1.86 -123.89 40.43
N ALA A 152 -2.94 -124.13 41.17
CA ALA A 152 -3.95 -123.10 41.47
C ALA A 152 -3.39 -121.96 42.33
N ALA A 153 -2.59 -122.28 43.35
CA ALA A 153 -1.97 -121.28 44.21
C ALA A 153 -1.01 -120.38 43.41
N LEU A 154 -0.21 -120.97 42.52
CA LEU A 154 0.73 -120.24 41.66
C LEU A 154 0.00 -119.41 40.58
N HIS A 155 -1.12 -119.91 40.04
CA HIS A 155 -1.98 -119.13 39.15
C HIS A 155 -2.54 -117.89 39.84
N VAL A 156 -3.11 -118.06 41.05
CA VAL A 156 -3.65 -116.94 41.83
C VAL A 156 -2.56 -115.94 42.19
N ALA A 157 -1.36 -116.41 42.56
CA ALA A 157 -0.21 -115.54 42.82
C ALA A 157 0.18 -114.72 41.58
N ALA A 158 0.30 -115.35 40.40
CA ALA A 158 0.61 -114.64 39.15
C ALA A 158 -0.48 -113.62 38.79
N ARG A 159 -1.76 -113.97 38.96
CA ARG A 159 -2.88 -113.06 38.75
C ARG A 159 -2.85 -111.88 39.72
N ASN A 160 -2.54 -112.11 41.00
CA ASN A 160 -2.47 -111.05 41.99
C ASN A 160 -1.34 -110.06 41.68
N ILE A 161 -0.17 -110.55 41.24
CA ILE A 161 0.94 -109.70 40.79
C ILE A 161 0.51 -108.82 39.61
N LEU A 162 -0.17 -109.40 38.62
CA LEU A 162 -0.69 -108.63 37.48
C LEU A 162 -1.76 -107.61 37.89
N MET A 163 -2.65 -107.96 38.84
CA MET A 163 -3.65 -107.02 39.36
C MET A 163 -3.00 -105.88 40.19
N GLU A 164 -1.95 -106.17 40.93
CA GLU A 164 -1.17 -105.17 41.67
C GLU A 164 -0.44 -104.23 40.71
N ALA A 165 0.14 -104.78 39.64
CA ALA A 165 0.73 -103.98 38.57
C ALA A 165 -0.31 -103.12 37.86
N ALA A 166 -1.51 -103.65 37.58
CA ALA A 166 -2.60 -102.87 37.00
C ALA A 166 -3.02 -101.71 37.92
N LYS A 167 -3.16 -101.97 39.23
CA LYS A 167 -3.48 -100.93 40.22
C LYS A 167 -2.41 -99.84 40.27
N ARG A 168 -1.13 -100.22 40.20
CA ARG A 168 -0.02 -99.25 40.17
C ARG A 168 -0.02 -98.44 38.87
N GLN A 169 -0.29 -99.06 37.73
CA GLN A 169 -0.41 -98.33 36.46
C GLN A 169 -1.62 -97.38 36.43
N GLU A 170 -2.74 -97.76 37.06
CA GLU A 170 -3.92 -96.90 37.21
C GLU A 170 -3.63 -95.69 38.10
N GLU A 171 -2.87 -95.86 39.19
CA GLU A 171 -2.43 -94.76 40.04
C GLU A 171 -1.52 -93.77 39.30
N LEU A 172 -0.54 -94.28 38.54
CA LEU A 172 0.31 -93.45 37.68
C LEU A 172 -0.52 -92.70 36.63
N ALA A 173 -1.50 -93.37 36.01
CA ALA A 173 -2.37 -92.73 35.01
C ALA A 173 -3.19 -91.59 35.63
N ARG A 174 -3.66 -91.76 36.88
CA ARG A 174 -4.37 -90.71 37.61
C ARG A 174 -3.46 -89.51 37.90
N LEU A 175 -2.25 -89.75 38.39
CA LEU A 175 -1.29 -88.67 38.65
C LEU A 175 -0.95 -87.89 37.38
N ASP A 176 -0.72 -88.58 36.26
CA ASP A 176 -0.48 -87.93 34.95
C ASP A 176 -1.68 -87.09 34.49
N THR A 177 -2.93 -87.55 34.73
CA THR A 177 -4.13 -86.74 34.42
C THR A 177 -4.24 -85.49 35.28
N GLU A 178 -3.95 -85.59 36.57
CA GLU A 178 -4.01 -84.47 37.51
C GLU A 178 -2.92 -83.42 37.15
N ASP A 179 -1.71 -83.88 36.83
CA ASP A 179 -0.61 -83.01 36.40
C ASP A 179 -0.88 -82.34 35.04
N ALA A 180 -1.48 -83.06 34.10
CA ALA A 180 -1.90 -82.50 32.82
C ALA A 180 -3.00 -81.44 33.00
N ALA A 181 -3.99 -81.68 33.86
CA ALA A 181 -5.05 -80.72 34.17
C ALA A 181 -4.48 -79.44 34.82
N ALA A 182 -3.58 -79.59 35.80
CA ALA A 182 -2.91 -78.46 36.45
C ALA A 182 -1.97 -77.70 35.49
N ALA A 183 -1.38 -78.37 34.50
CA ALA A 183 -0.60 -77.71 33.46
C ALA A 183 -1.50 -76.86 32.55
N VAL A 184 -2.65 -77.39 32.10
CA VAL A 184 -3.62 -76.65 31.28
C VAL A 184 -4.15 -75.41 32.02
N GLU A 185 -4.49 -75.54 33.30
CA GLU A 185 -4.97 -74.41 34.11
C GLU A 185 -3.90 -73.30 34.26
N ARG A 186 -2.64 -73.68 34.53
CA ARG A 186 -1.52 -72.72 34.58
C ARG A 186 -1.30 -72.04 33.23
N THR A 187 -1.36 -72.79 32.12
CA THR A 187 -1.28 -72.23 30.76
C THR A 187 -2.40 -71.22 30.51
N PHE A 188 -3.62 -71.53 30.93
CA PHE A 188 -4.78 -70.64 30.77
C PHE A 188 -4.60 -69.31 31.51
N TRP A 189 -4.20 -69.34 32.79
CA TRP A 189 -4.00 -68.13 33.58
C TRP A 189 -2.80 -67.30 33.12
N THR A 190 -1.71 -67.94 32.70
CA THR A 190 -0.52 -67.23 32.17
C THR A 190 -0.83 -66.50 30.86
N LEU A 191 -1.55 -67.15 29.93
CA LEU A 191 -2.00 -66.49 28.69
C LEU A 191 -3.00 -65.37 28.97
N THR A 192 -3.94 -65.57 29.88
CA THR A 192 -4.93 -64.55 30.28
C THR A 192 -4.23 -63.32 30.87
N ALA A 193 -3.26 -63.51 31.78
CA ALA A 193 -2.49 -62.43 32.38
C ALA A 193 -1.69 -61.62 31.32
N LEU A 194 -1.06 -62.31 30.36
CA LEU A 194 -0.33 -61.66 29.26
C LEU A 194 -1.25 -60.82 28.36
N ILE A 195 -2.43 -61.35 28.01
CA ILE A 195 -3.41 -60.62 27.19
C ILE A 195 -3.90 -59.36 27.91
N VAL A 196 -4.26 -59.47 29.19
CA VAL A 196 -4.69 -58.33 30.00
C VAL A 196 -3.59 -57.28 30.12
N LEU A 197 -2.34 -57.70 30.38
CA LEU A 197 -1.19 -56.80 30.44
C LEU A 197 -0.97 -56.05 29.12
N CYS A 198 -1.05 -56.74 27.99
CA CYS A 198 -0.94 -56.13 26.67
C CYS A 198 -2.04 -55.10 26.42
N ALA A 199 -3.29 -55.42 26.79
CA ALA A 199 -4.42 -54.51 26.65
C ALA A 199 -4.28 -53.25 27.50
N LEU A 200 -3.78 -53.37 28.74
CA LEU A 200 -3.53 -52.25 29.63
C LEU A 200 -2.44 -51.32 29.09
N ILE A 201 -1.29 -51.87 28.70
CA ILE A 201 -0.17 -51.07 28.15
C ILE A 201 -0.62 -50.39 26.84
N GLY A 202 -1.31 -51.14 25.96
CA GLY A 202 -1.87 -50.61 24.72
C GLY A 202 -2.84 -49.45 24.95
N SER A 203 -3.72 -49.56 25.96
CA SER A 203 -4.66 -48.50 26.34
C SER A 203 -3.95 -47.26 26.89
N ILE A 204 -2.94 -47.43 27.74
CA ILE A 204 -2.15 -46.30 28.28
C ILE A 204 -1.43 -45.55 27.15
N LEU A 205 -0.78 -46.28 26.23
CA LEU A 205 -0.09 -45.69 25.09
C LEU A 205 -1.08 -45.02 24.12
N GLY A 206 -2.21 -45.65 23.84
CA GLY A 206 -3.27 -45.10 22.99
C GLY A 206 -3.89 -43.82 23.55
N LEU A 207 -4.29 -43.81 24.83
CA LEU A 207 -4.82 -42.62 25.49
C LEU A 207 -3.76 -41.50 25.61
N GLY A 208 -2.50 -41.86 25.83
CA GLY A 208 -1.38 -40.91 25.83
C GLY A 208 -1.21 -40.24 24.46
N LEU A 209 -1.31 -41.01 23.37
CA LEU A 209 -1.25 -40.50 22.01
C LEU A 209 -2.42 -39.57 21.72
N VAL A 210 -3.67 -39.99 21.97
CA VAL A 210 -4.87 -39.16 21.76
C VAL A 210 -4.75 -37.84 22.51
N ARG A 211 -4.35 -37.87 23.79
CA ARG A 211 -4.14 -36.64 24.58
C ARG A 211 -3.04 -35.75 23.99
N SER A 212 -1.95 -36.33 23.50
CA SER A 212 -0.85 -35.57 22.88
C SER A 212 -1.32 -34.86 21.60
N VAL A 213 -2.06 -35.57 20.75
CA VAL A 213 -2.60 -35.04 19.49
C VAL A 213 -3.60 -33.92 19.75
N MET A 214 -4.58 -34.15 20.63
CA MET A 214 -5.58 -33.15 21.02
C MET A 214 -4.92 -31.90 21.61
N ARG A 215 -3.85 -32.06 22.41
CA ARG A 215 -3.11 -30.93 22.97
C ARG A 215 -2.32 -30.13 21.92
N ARG A 216 -1.73 -30.80 20.92
CA ARG A 216 -0.99 -30.11 19.83
C ARG A 216 -1.93 -29.42 18.84
N LEU A 217 -3.09 -30.01 18.57
CA LEU A 217 -4.15 -29.39 17.76
C LEU A 217 -4.84 -28.24 18.49
N GLY A 218 -4.96 -28.32 19.82
CA GLY A 218 -5.66 -27.32 20.64
C GLY A 218 -7.16 -27.60 20.80
N GLY A 219 -7.66 -28.67 20.19
CA GLY A 219 -9.07 -29.05 20.17
C GLY A 219 -9.30 -30.28 19.29
N GLU A 220 -10.56 -30.52 18.93
CA GLU A 220 -10.95 -31.60 18.04
C GLU A 220 -10.43 -31.37 16.60
N PRO A 221 -9.91 -32.40 15.91
CA PRO A 221 -9.42 -32.28 14.53
C PRO A 221 -10.47 -31.75 13.56
N ALA A 222 -11.73 -32.17 13.72
CA ALA A 222 -12.83 -31.72 12.87
C ALA A 222 -13.10 -30.22 13.03
N TYR A 223 -13.04 -29.70 14.26
CA TYR A 223 -13.19 -28.27 14.53
C TYR A 223 -12.04 -27.45 13.93
N ALA A 224 -10.78 -27.90 14.08
CA ALA A 224 -9.63 -27.24 13.48
C ALA A 224 -9.74 -27.17 11.94
N ALA A 225 -10.20 -28.26 11.30
CA ALA A 225 -10.46 -28.29 9.87
C ALA A 225 -11.60 -27.34 9.46
N GLN A 226 -12.66 -27.26 10.26
CA GLN A 226 -13.76 -26.32 10.03
C GLN A 226 -13.30 -24.86 10.10
N ILE A 227 -12.53 -24.48 11.12
CA ILE A 227 -11.98 -23.12 11.26
C ILE A 227 -11.06 -22.78 10.07
N ALA A 228 -10.19 -23.71 9.66
CA ALA A 228 -9.35 -23.51 8.48
C ALA A 228 -10.19 -23.30 7.21
N GLN A 229 -11.29 -24.05 7.06
CA GLN A 229 -12.20 -23.90 5.93
C GLN A 229 -12.96 -22.57 5.95
N GLU A 230 -13.40 -22.08 7.11
CA GLU A 230 -14.02 -20.76 7.26
C GLU A 230 -13.04 -19.65 6.86
N VAL A 231 -11.80 -19.69 7.35
CA VAL A 231 -10.76 -18.73 6.98
C VAL A 231 -10.45 -18.79 5.48
N ALA A 232 -10.35 -19.98 4.89
CA ALA A 232 -10.10 -20.16 3.46
C ALA A 232 -11.25 -19.63 2.57
N LYS A 233 -12.49 -19.67 3.06
CA LYS A 233 -13.66 -19.07 2.40
C LYS A 233 -13.75 -17.55 2.61
N GLY A 234 -12.81 -16.95 3.33
CA GLY A 234 -12.81 -15.52 3.66
C GLY A 234 -13.67 -15.16 4.86
N ASN A 235 -14.25 -16.12 5.59
CA ASN A 235 -14.95 -15.81 6.83
C ASN A 235 -13.96 -15.55 7.97
N LEU A 236 -13.56 -14.30 8.11
CA LEU A 236 -12.74 -13.82 9.20
C LEU A 236 -13.60 -13.27 10.33
N ALA A 237 -14.91 -13.51 10.40
CA ALA A 237 -15.76 -13.12 11.52
C ALA A 237 -15.87 -14.22 12.58
N VAL A 238 -15.53 -15.46 12.22
CA VAL A 238 -15.63 -16.62 13.10
C VAL A 238 -14.78 -16.45 14.37
N ARG A 239 -15.39 -16.75 15.53
CA ARG A 239 -14.66 -16.82 16.81
C ARG A 239 -14.07 -18.21 16.97
N VAL A 240 -12.74 -18.28 17.06
CA VAL A 240 -12.02 -19.53 17.32
C VAL A 240 -12.05 -19.80 18.83
N GLN A 241 -12.74 -20.86 19.23
CA GLN A 241 -12.77 -21.29 20.63
C GLN A 241 -11.44 -21.96 20.96
N ARG A 242 -10.64 -21.31 21.80
CA ARG A 242 -9.35 -21.84 22.24
C ARG A 242 -9.40 -22.23 23.70
N ARG A 243 -8.56 -23.18 24.07
CA ARG A 243 -8.31 -23.49 25.47
C ARG A 243 -7.61 -22.30 26.15
N GLU A 244 -8.03 -21.98 27.37
CA GLU A 244 -7.41 -20.92 28.16
C GLU A 244 -5.89 -21.15 28.32
N GLY A 245 -5.11 -20.10 28.07
CA GLY A 245 -3.64 -20.12 28.15
C GLY A 245 -2.92 -20.83 26.99
N ASP A 246 -3.65 -21.35 25.99
CA ASP A 246 -3.04 -22.01 24.84
C ASP A 246 -2.60 -21.00 23.76
N GLN A 247 -1.29 -20.94 23.52
CA GLN A 247 -0.66 -20.04 22.55
C GLN A 247 0.14 -20.77 21.46
N THR A 248 0.28 -22.10 21.56
CA THR A 248 1.22 -22.85 20.70
C THR A 248 0.55 -23.93 19.86
N SER A 249 -0.71 -24.26 20.15
CA SER A 249 -1.45 -25.21 19.33
C SER A 249 -1.73 -24.69 17.92
N VAL A 250 -2.06 -25.60 17.02
CA VAL A 250 -2.48 -25.27 15.66
C VAL A 250 -3.68 -24.31 15.69
N LEU A 251 -4.66 -24.56 16.55
CA LEU A 251 -5.85 -23.71 16.68
C LEU A 251 -5.51 -22.31 17.21
N ALA A 252 -4.54 -22.19 18.13
CA ALA A 252 -4.04 -20.90 18.59
C ALA A 252 -3.34 -20.09 17.48
N ASN A 253 -2.51 -20.76 16.69
CA ASN A 253 -1.85 -20.13 15.54
C ASN A 253 -2.85 -19.76 14.43
N MET A 254 -3.90 -20.57 14.22
CA MET A 254 -4.98 -20.25 13.28
C MET A 254 -5.81 -19.03 13.71
N ASP A 255 -6.12 -18.90 15.00
CA ASP A 255 -6.80 -17.71 15.54
C ASP A 255 -5.95 -16.45 15.35
N ALA A 256 -4.64 -16.53 15.66
CA ALA A 256 -3.71 -15.44 15.41
C ALA A 256 -3.59 -15.08 13.93
N MET A 257 -3.51 -16.07 13.04
CA MET A 257 -3.51 -15.87 11.58
C MET A 257 -4.80 -15.20 11.12
N ARG A 258 -5.97 -15.68 11.56
CA ARG A 258 -7.28 -15.09 11.24
C ARG A 258 -7.37 -13.65 11.74
N ALA A 259 -6.90 -13.37 12.96
CA ALA A 259 -6.93 -12.02 13.55
C ALA A 259 -6.04 -11.05 12.76
N ASN A 260 -4.81 -11.47 12.40
CA ASN A 260 -3.91 -10.66 11.59
C ASN A 260 -4.47 -10.40 10.18
N LEU A 261 -5.06 -11.42 9.54
CA LEU A 261 -5.75 -11.24 8.25
C LEU A 261 -6.93 -10.27 8.39
N ALA A 262 -7.72 -10.38 9.46
CA ALA A 262 -8.85 -9.47 9.70
C ALA A 262 -8.38 -8.02 9.87
N GLN A 263 -7.29 -7.81 10.62
CA GLN A 263 -6.68 -6.50 10.79
C GLN A 263 -6.16 -5.94 9.46
N LEU A 264 -5.46 -6.73 8.65
CA LEU A 264 -4.95 -6.32 7.34
C LEU A 264 -6.10 -5.94 6.39
N VAL A 265 -7.16 -6.76 6.32
CA VAL A 265 -8.35 -6.45 5.52
C VAL A 265 -9.01 -5.16 5.98
N SER A 266 -9.17 -4.97 7.30
CA SER A 266 -9.72 -3.73 7.86
C SER A 266 -8.87 -2.51 7.50
N GLN A 267 -7.55 -2.63 7.59
CA GLN A 267 -6.63 -1.54 7.23
C GLN A 267 -6.70 -1.21 5.74
N VAL A 268 -6.77 -2.22 4.87
CA VAL A 268 -6.93 -2.00 3.41
C VAL A 268 -8.27 -1.34 3.10
N ARG A 269 -9.37 -1.74 3.75
CA ARG A 269 -10.68 -1.07 3.60
C ARG A 269 -10.58 0.41 4.00
N GLN A 270 -10.04 0.70 5.19
CA GLN A 270 -9.90 2.07 5.69
C GLN A 270 -8.98 2.93 4.79
N SER A 271 -7.84 2.39 4.37
CA SER A 271 -6.92 3.07 3.45
C SER A 271 -7.58 3.34 2.10
N SER A 272 -8.37 2.40 1.57
CA SER A 272 -9.09 2.60 0.30
C SER A 272 -10.19 3.65 0.42
N GLU A 273 -10.95 3.68 1.52
CA GLU A 273 -11.92 4.74 1.80
C GLU A 273 -11.25 6.12 1.92
N SER A 274 -10.06 6.17 2.50
CA SER A 274 -9.27 7.40 2.61
C SER A 274 -8.78 7.87 1.23
N ILE A 275 -8.33 6.95 0.38
CA ILE A 275 -7.94 7.26 -1.02
C ILE A 275 -9.15 7.76 -1.81
N ALA A 276 -10.31 7.11 -1.71
CA ALA A 276 -11.53 7.52 -2.40
C ALA A 276 -11.99 8.92 -1.96
N THR A 277 -11.92 9.21 -0.66
CA THR A 277 -12.22 10.54 -0.11
C THR A 277 -11.24 11.59 -0.64
N GLY A 278 -9.93 11.31 -0.61
CA GLY A 278 -8.90 12.21 -1.13
C GLY A 278 -9.03 12.44 -2.64
N ALA A 279 -9.33 11.40 -3.41
CA ALA A 279 -9.58 11.51 -4.85
C ALA A 279 -10.81 12.38 -5.15
N THR A 280 -11.88 12.26 -4.36
CA THR A 280 -13.06 13.13 -4.48
C THR A 280 -12.72 14.58 -4.17
N GLN A 281 -11.91 14.83 -3.13
CA GLN A 281 -11.44 16.19 -2.80
C GLN A 281 -10.57 16.78 -3.91
N ILE A 282 -9.66 16.00 -4.49
CA ILE A 282 -8.85 16.42 -5.65
C ILE A 282 -9.76 16.73 -6.84
N SER A 283 -10.76 15.89 -7.13
CA SER A 283 -11.70 16.15 -8.22
C SER A 283 -12.47 17.45 -8.03
N SER A 284 -12.96 17.73 -6.82
CA SER A 284 -13.63 19.00 -6.51
C SER A 284 -12.68 20.19 -6.61
N GLY A 285 -11.43 20.04 -6.14
CA GLY A 285 -10.40 21.07 -6.26
C GLY A 285 -10.02 21.35 -7.71
N ASN A 286 -9.97 20.33 -8.57
CA ASN A 286 -9.72 20.50 -9.99
C ASN A 286 -10.89 21.19 -10.70
N ALA A 287 -12.14 20.94 -10.29
CA ALA A 287 -13.29 21.66 -10.83
C ALA A 287 -13.22 23.16 -10.51
N ASP A 288 -12.85 23.53 -9.27
CA ASP A 288 -12.60 24.92 -8.88
C ASP A 288 -11.43 25.53 -9.67
N LEU A 289 -10.33 24.78 -9.83
CA LEU A 289 -9.18 25.23 -10.60
C LEU A 289 -9.51 25.40 -12.09
N SER A 290 -10.36 24.53 -12.66
CA SER A 290 -10.87 24.66 -14.04
C SER A 290 -11.61 25.98 -14.19
N GLN A 291 -12.59 26.23 -13.30
CA GLN A 291 -13.37 27.46 -13.34
C GLN A 291 -12.47 28.70 -13.25
N ARG A 292 -11.51 28.72 -12.33
CA ARG A 292 -10.57 29.83 -12.19
C ARG A 292 -9.64 29.99 -13.39
N THR A 293 -9.28 28.89 -14.06
CA THR A 293 -8.47 28.91 -15.28
C THR A 293 -9.26 29.47 -16.46
N GLU A 294 -10.55 29.12 -16.57
CA GLU A 294 -11.48 29.69 -17.55
C GLU A 294 -11.71 31.19 -17.31
N GLU A 295 -11.93 31.59 -16.05
CA GLU A 295 -12.02 33.02 -15.67
C GLU A 295 -10.72 33.77 -15.97
N GLN A 296 -9.57 33.15 -15.71
CA GLN A 296 -8.27 33.72 -16.02
C GLN A 296 -8.07 33.87 -17.54
N ALA A 297 -8.46 32.88 -18.33
CA ALA A 297 -8.38 32.96 -19.80
C ALA A 297 -9.21 34.15 -20.32
N ALA A 298 -10.44 34.32 -19.84
CA ALA A 298 -11.30 35.44 -20.21
C ALA A 298 -10.67 36.80 -19.84
N ASN A 299 -10.08 36.91 -18.64
CA ASN A 299 -9.38 38.13 -18.21
C ASN A 299 -8.13 38.43 -19.06
N VAL A 300 -7.38 37.38 -19.46
CA VAL A 300 -6.22 37.50 -20.33
C VAL A 300 -6.63 37.99 -21.72
N GLU A 301 -7.72 37.46 -22.28
CA GLU A 301 -8.29 37.93 -23.56
C GLU A 301 -8.73 39.41 -23.48
N GLU A 302 -9.45 39.81 -22.42
CA GLU A 302 -9.88 41.20 -22.24
C GLU A 302 -8.68 42.15 -22.07
N THR A 303 -7.66 41.71 -21.34
CA THR A 303 -6.42 42.49 -21.16
C THR A 303 -5.66 42.60 -22.49
N ALA A 304 -5.58 41.53 -23.26
CA ALA A 304 -4.94 41.55 -24.58
C ALA A 304 -5.65 42.53 -25.53
N ALA A 305 -6.98 42.51 -25.58
CA ALA A 305 -7.76 43.45 -26.39
C ALA A 305 -7.55 44.91 -25.94
N SER A 306 -7.52 45.16 -24.63
CA SER A 306 -7.23 46.50 -24.07
C SER A 306 -5.82 46.98 -24.42
N MET A 307 -4.85 46.05 -24.49
CA MET A 307 -3.48 46.35 -24.88
C MET A 307 -3.35 46.66 -26.37
N GLU A 308 -4.09 45.96 -27.24
CA GLU A 308 -4.17 46.30 -28.66
C GLU A 308 -4.75 47.70 -28.88
N GLU A 309 -5.83 48.05 -28.17
CA GLU A 309 -6.44 49.38 -28.23
C GLU A 309 -5.47 50.46 -27.73
N MET A 310 -4.76 50.20 -26.62
CA MET A 310 -3.76 51.12 -26.07
C MET A 310 -2.58 51.31 -27.04
N ASN A 311 -2.11 50.23 -27.66
CA ASN A 311 -1.04 50.29 -28.67
C ASN A 311 -1.47 51.13 -29.89
N ALA A 312 -2.72 50.95 -30.35
CA ALA A 312 -3.29 51.76 -31.44
C ALA A 312 -3.36 53.25 -31.06
N ALA A 313 -3.80 53.56 -29.84
CA ALA A 313 -3.87 54.94 -29.34
C ALA A 313 -2.48 55.60 -29.23
N VAL A 314 -1.46 54.87 -28.75
CA VAL A 314 -0.08 55.37 -28.68
C VAL A 314 0.50 55.60 -30.08
N LYS A 315 0.22 54.71 -31.03
CA LYS A 315 0.64 54.91 -32.43
C LYS A 315 0.00 56.16 -33.04
N GLN A 316 -1.30 56.37 -32.81
CA GLN A 316 -2.00 57.58 -33.25
C GLN A 316 -1.44 58.85 -32.58
N ASN A 317 -1.06 58.78 -31.30
CA ASN A 317 -0.40 59.89 -30.60
C ASN A 317 0.96 60.21 -31.22
N LEU A 318 1.77 59.21 -31.59
CA LEU A 318 3.05 59.41 -32.27
C LEU A 318 2.86 60.12 -33.63
N GLU A 319 1.88 59.71 -34.42
CA GLU A 319 1.53 60.38 -35.68
C GLU A 319 1.09 61.84 -35.44
N SER A 320 0.28 62.07 -34.40
CA SER A 320 -0.18 63.41 -34.00
C SER A 320 0.98 64.31 -33.56
N VAL A 321 1.94 63.76 -32.81
CA VAL A 321 3.16 64.46 -32.39
C VAL A 321 4.01 64.85 -33.60
N GLN A 322 4.20 63.96 -34.58
CA GLN A 322 4.94 64.27 -35.80
C GLN A 322 4.27 65.41 -36.59
N MET A 323 2.94 65.37 -36.73
CA MET A 323 2.18 66.42 -37.39
C MET A 323 2.27 67.76 -36.64
N ALA A 324 2.12 67.75 -35.31
CA ALA A 324 2.21 68.94 -34.48
C ALA A 324 3.62 69.54 -34.50
N SER A 325 4.66 68.72 -34.50
CA SER A 325 6.06 69.15 -34.61
C SER A 325 6.32 69.85 -35.94
N SER A 326 5.84 69.26 -37.05
CA SER A 326 5.92 69.88 -38.38
C SER A 326 5.21 71.24 -38.43
N LEU A 327 3.99 71.32 -37.88
CA LEU A 327 3.21 72.56 -37.83
C LEU A 327 3.89 73.64 -36.99
N ALA A 328 4.46 73.29 -35.83
CA ALA A 328 5.22 74.20 -34.99
C ALA A 328 6.46 74.72 -35.72
N GLY A 329 7.15 73.86 -36.47
CA GLY A 329 8.27 74.27 -37.34
C GLY A 329 7.84 75.31 -38.38
N SER A 330 6.76 75.06 -39.12
CA SER A 330 6.22 76.00 -40.11
C SER A 330 5.74 77.32 -39.48
N ALA A 331 5.12 77.28 -38.31
CA ALA A 331 4.68 78.48 -37.58
C ALA A 331 5.87 79.33 -37.11
N SER A 332 6.93 78.69 -36.61
CA SER A 332 8.19 79.34 -36.22
C SER A 332 8.84 80.04 -37.40
N GLU A 333 8.89 79.37 -38.56
CA GLU A 333 9.44 79.94 -39.79
C GLU A 333 8.61 81.13 -40.30
N ALA A 334 7.27 81.02 -40.24
CA ALA A 334 6.39 82.12 -40.62
C ALA A 334 6.55 83.35 -39.70
N ALA A 335 6.65 83.13 -38.38
CA ALA A 335 6.91 84.20 -37.42
C ALA A 335 8.30 84.84 -37.62
N ALA A 336 9.33 84.04 -37.93
CA ALA A 336 10.66 84.56 -38.23
C ALA A 336 10.67 85.46 -39.48
N ARG A 337 10.00 85.02 -40.57
CA ARG A 337 9.80 85.87 -41.76
C ARG A 337 9.00 87.13 -41.44
N GLY A 338 7.98 87.03 -40.59
CA GLY A 338 7.21 88.18 -40.11
C GLY A 338 8.10 89.20 -39.38
N GLY A 339 8.99 88.72 -38.51
CA GLY A 339 9.99 89.55 -37.84
C GLY A 339 10.96 90.23 -38.80
N GLU A 340 11.42 89.54 -39.85
CA GLU A 340 12.27 90.13 -40.89
C GLU A 340 11.55 91.25 -41.66
N VAL A 341 10.31 91.02 -42.07
CA VAL A 341 9.49 92.04 -42.75
C VAL A 341 9.29 93.27 -41.86
N VAL A 342 8.98 93.07 -40.57
CA VAL A 342 8.85 94.18 -39.62
C VAL A 342 10.17 94.93 -39.45
N GLY A 343 11.30 94.22 -39.37
CA GLY A 343 12.63 94.83 -39.33
C GLY A 343 12.92 95.71 -40.55
N ASN A 344 12.54 95.27 -41.74
CA ASN A 344 12.65 96.06 -42.97
C ASN A 344 11.77 97.32 -42.94
N VAL A 345 10.57 97.23 -42.35
CA VAL A 345 9.67 98.39 -42.17
C VAL A 345 10.27 99.40 -41.19
N VAL A 346 10.83 98.96 -40.06
CA VAL A 346 11.53 99.84 -39.10
C VAL A 346 12.68 100.58 -39.77
N SER A 347 13.53 99.85 -40.52
CA SER A 347 14.64 100.47 -41.27
C SER A 347 14.16 101.52 -42.28
N THR A 348 13.02 101.27 -42.93
CA THR A 348 12.40 102.23 -43.86
C THR A 348 11.87 103.46 -43.11
N MET A 349 11.23 103.29 -41.96
CA MET A 349 10.74 104.40 -41.12
C MET A 349 11.89 105.27 -40.61
N ASP A 350 13.01 104.67 -40.21
CA ASP A 350 14.22 105.39 -39.81
C ASP A 350 14.80 106.21 -40.97
N ALA A 351 14.84 105.64 -42.18
CA ALA A 351 15.27 106.34 -43.38
C ALA A 351 14.34 107.51 -43.75
N ILE A 352 13.02 107.33 -43.61
CA ILE A 352 12.02 108.40 -43.82
C ILE A 352 12.24 109.50 -42.78
N SER A 353 12.37 109.16 -41.49
CA SER A 353 12.61 110.13 -40.42
C SER A 353 13.89 110.95 -40.66
N ALA A 354 14.98 110.28 -41.05
CA ALA A 354 16.23 110.95 -41.42
C ALA A 354 16.07 111.88 -42.63
N SER A 355 15.29 111.49 -43.65
CA SER A 355 15.01 112.32 -44.82
C SER A 355 14.15 113.53 -44.47
N SER A 356 13.10 113.34 -43.66
CA SER A 356 12.24 114.42 -43.18
C SER A 356 13.01 115.45 -42.34
N ARG A 357 13.96 115.03 -41.49
CA ARG A 357 14.84 115.96 -40.76
C ARG A 357 15.69 116.82 -41.70
N LYS A 358 16.25 116.22 -42.76
CA LYS A 358 16.97 116.99 -43.80
C LYS A 358 16.07 118.01 -44.50
N ILE A 359 14.80 117.67 -44.73
CA ILE A 359 13.82 118.62 -45.29
C ILE A 359 13.61 119.78 -44.31
N VAL A 360 13.45 119.53 -43.01
CA VAL A 360 13.33 120.60 -41.99
C VAL A 360 14.53 121.56 -42.05
N ASP A 361 15.75 121.02 -42.19
CA ASP A 361 16.96 121.83 -42.32
C ASP A 361 16.95 122.69 -43.59
N ILE A 362 16.54 122.13 -44.73
CA ILE A 362 16.40 122.87 -46.00
C ILE A 362 15.35 123.98 -45.88
N ILE A 363 14.20 123.69 -45.28
CA ILE A 363 13.13 124.69 -45.07
C ILE A 363 13.62 125.81 -44.15
N ALA A 364 14.44 125.51 -43.14
CA ALA A 364 15.06 126.54 -42.30
C ALA A 364 16.00 127.47 -43.10
N VAL A 365 16.74 126.93 -44.08
CA VAL A 365 17.54 127.74 -45.01
C VAL A 365 16.64 128.60 -45.90
N ILE A 366 15.54 128.07 -46.41
CA ILE A 366 14.57 128.83 -47.24
C ILE A 366 13.93 129.97 -46.44
N ASP A 367 13.55 129.72 -45.19
CA ASP A 367 13.02 130.76 -44.29
C ASP A 367 14.07 131.86 -44.03
N SER A 368 15.34 131.48 -43.83
CA SER A 368 16.47 132.42 -43.74
C SER A 368 16.66 133.24 -45.02
N ILE A 369 16.58 132.62 -46.21
CA ILE A 369 16.65 133.31 -47.51
C ILE A 369 15.47 134.27 -47.67
N ALA A 370 14.25 133.86 -47.29
CA ALA A 370 13.07 134.71 -47.34
C ALA A 370 13.21 135.91 -46.39
N PHE A 371 13.74 135.71 -45.18
CA PHE A 371 14.05 136.79 -44.25
C PHE A 371 15.10 137.75 -44.81
N GLN A 372 16.22 137.24 -45.32
CA GLN A 372 17.26 138.06 -45.97
C GLN A 372 16.69 138.86 -47.16
N THR A 373 15.86 138.23 -47.98
CA THR A 373 15.18 138.87 -49.12
C THR A 373 14.23 139.97 -48.67
N ASN A 374 13.49 139.75 -47.57
CA ASN A 374 12.62 140.74 -46.95
C ASN A 374 13.40 141.96 -46.42
N ILE A 375 14.59 141.75 -45.84
CA ILE A 375 15.49 142.84 -45.42
C ILE A 375 16.07 143.58 -46.63
N LEU A 376 16.53 142.88 -47.66
CA LEU A 376 16.99 143.47 -48.93
C LEU A 376 15.92 144.33 -49.59
N ALA A 377 14.68 143.83 -49.65
CA ALA A 377 13.53 144.55 -50.20
C ALA A 377 13.15 145.77 -49.37
N LEU A 378 13.23 145.70 -48.03
CA LEU A 378 13.06 146.85 -47.16
C LEU A 378 14.14 147.91 -47.42
N ASN A 379 15.41 147.51 -47.52
CA ASN A 379 16.51 148.42 -47.83
C ASN A 379 16.33 149.08 -49.21
N ALA A 380 15.90 148.32 -50.22
CA ALA A 380 15.59 148.84 -51.55
C ALA A 380 14.38 149.81 -51.54
N ALA A 381 13.33 149.53 -50.76
CA ALA A 381 12.18 150.42 -50.63
C ALA A 381 12.56 151.75 -49.94
N VAL A 382 13.46 151.70 -48.96
CA VAL A 382 14.00 152.90 -48.28
C VAL A 382 14.83 153.74 -49.26
N GLU A 383 15.72 153.12 -50.04
CA GLU A 383 16.54 153.85 -51.02
C GLU A 383 15.71 154.40 -52.19
N ALA A 384 14.65 153.68 -52.60
CA ALA A 384 13.69 154.16 -53.58
C ALA A 384 12.88 155.38 -53.08
N ALA A 385 12.50 155.41 -51.80
CA ALA A 385 11.87 156.58 -51.18
C ALA A 385 12.84 157.79 -51.12
N ARG A 386 14.13 157.53 -50.96
CA ARG A 386 15.20 158.54 -50.93
C ARG A 386 15.46 159.18 -52.30
N ALA A 387 15.21 158.46 -53.39
CA ALA A 387 15.35 158.94 -54.78
C ALA A 387 14.15 159.79 -55.29
N GLY A 388 13.10 159.99 -54.48
CA GLY A 388 11.94 160.82 -54.82
C GLY A 388 11.14 160.28 -56.02
N GLU A 389 10.66 161.16 -56.92
CA GLU A 389 9.81 160.77 -58.06
C GLU A 389 10.51 159.79 -59.04
N GLN A 390 11.85 159.83 -59.14
CA GLN A 390 12.61 158.90 -60.00
C GLN A 390 12.64 157.46 -59.45
N GLY A 391 12.36 157.27 -58.16
CA GLY A 391 12.38 155.97 -57.48
C GLY A 391 11.05 155.22 -57.48
N ARG A 392 9.95 155.79 -57.98
CA ARG A 392 8.60 155.20 -57.87
C ARG A 392 8.49 153.79 -58.47
N GLY A 393 9.09 153.54 -59.64
CA GLY A 393 9.09 152.22 -60.25
C GLY A 393 9.86 151.18 -59.42
N PHE A 394 11.00 151.60 -58.83
CA PHE A 394 11.79 150.76 -57.92
C PHE A 394 11.07 150.48 -56.60
N ALA A 395 10.35 151.46 -56.06
CA ALA A 395 9.59 151.29 -54.82
C ALA A 395 8.47 150.23 -54.96
N VAL A 396 7.79 150.19 -56.11
CA VAL A 396 6.75 149.17 -56.40
C VAL A 396 7.37 147.78 -56.51
N VAL A 397 8.50 147.65 -57.21
CA VAL A 397 9.22 146.37 -57.30
C VAL A 397 9.71 145.93 -55.92
N ALA A 398 10.26 146.84 -55.11
CA ALA A 398 10.70 146.54 -53.75
C ALA A 398 9.54 146.11 -52.84
N SER A 399 8.36 146.73 -52.95
CA SER A 399 7.17 146.28 -52.19
C SER A 399 6.68 144.91 -52.63
N GLU A 400 6.72 144.60 -53.93
CA GLU A 400 6.30 143.31 -54.47
C GLU A 400 7.29 142.20 -54.07
N VAL A 401 8.60 142.45 -54.12
CA VAL A 401 9.63 141.52 -53.63
C VAL A 401 9.48 141.29 -52.12
N ARG A 402 9.14 142.33 -51.34
CA ARG A 402 8.88 142.20 -49.91
C ARG A 402 7.64 141.33 -49.64
N ALA A 403 6.54 141.57 -50.35
CA ALA A 403 5.32 140.79 -50.23
C ALA A 403 5.56 139.31 -50.61
N LEU A 404 6.35 139.06 -51.66
CA LEU A 404 6.77 137.72 -52.05
C LEU A 404 7.64 137.06 -50.97
N ALA A 405 8.60 137.78 -50.39
CA ALA A 405 9.45 137.28 -49.32
C ALA A 405 8.66 136.91 -48.05
N GLN A 406 7.67 137.74 -47.66
CA GLN A 406 6.77 137.43 -46.54
C GLN A 406 5.88 136.22 -46.84
N ARG A 407 5.37 136.08 -48.07
CA ARG A 407 4.63 134.88 -48.51
C ARG A 407 5.51 133.63 -48.46
N SER A 408 6.75 133.72 -48.93
CA SER A 408 7.72 132.61 -48.89
C SER A 408 8.06 132.20 -47.45
N ALA A 409 8.25 133.15 -46.53
CA ALA A 409 8.49 132.86 -45.11
C ALA A 409 7.26 132.19 -44.45
N SER A 410 6.04 132.68 -44.75
CA SER A 410 4.81 132.06 -44.24
C SER A 410 4.64 130.63 -44.76
N ALA A 411 4.87 130.40 -46.05
CA ALA A 411 4.81 129.07 -46.66
C ALA A 411 5.91 128.14 -46.10
N ALA A 412 7.13 128.65 -45.90
CA ALA A 412 8.21 127.89 -45.28
C ALA A 412 7.85 127.46 -43.85
N LYS A 413 7.24 128.35 -43.06
CA LYS A 413 6.78 128.02 -41.69
C LYS A 413 5.67 126.96 -41.68
N GLU A 414 4.72 127.04 -42.61
CA GLU A 414 3.65 126.06 -42.77
C GLU A 414 4.19 124.68 -43.20
N ILE A 415 5.10 124.64 -44.18
CA ILE A 415 5.78 123.40 -44.59
C ILE A 415 6.60 122.83 -43.42
N LYS A 416 7.33 123.67 -42.68
CA LYS A 416 8.09 123.24 -41.50
C LYS A 416 7.21 122.56 -40.47
N GLN A 417 6.02 123.12 -40.19
CA GLN A 417 5.06 122.52 -39.27
C GLN A 417 4.57 121.16 -39.78
N LEU A 418 4.13 121.07 -41.04
CA LEU A 418 3.66 119.82 -41.64
C LEU A 418 4.72 118.72 -41.64
N ILE A 419 5.99 119.06 -41.90
CA ILE A 419 7.09 118.11 -41.86
C ILE A 419 7.41 117.70 -40.42
N SER A 420 7.40 118.63 -39.46
CA SER A 420 7.54 118.29 -38.04
C SER A 420 6.46 117.32 -37.56
N ASP A 421 5.20 117.58 -37.93
CA ASP A 421 4.08 116.69 -37.59
C ASP A 421 4.25 115.32 -38.25
N SER A 422 4.76 115.29 -39.50
CA SER A 422 5.08 114.04 -40.20
C SER A 422 6.21 113.26 -39.52
N VAL A 423 7.26 113.93 -39.03
CA VAL A 423 8.34 113.29 -38.25
C VAL A 423 7.77 112.68 -36.98
N GLY A 424 6.92 113.41 -36.25
CA GLY A 424 6.26 112.87 -35.05
C GLY A 424 5.41 111.63 -35.33
N ASN A 425 4.66 111.62 -36.44
CA ASN A 425 3.87 110.46 -36.86
C ASN A 425 4.77 109.27 -37.28
N VAL A 426 5.89 109.52 -37.95
CA VAL A 426 6.85 108.46 -38.33
C VAL A 426 7.57 107.89 -37.10
N GLU A 427 7.92 108.72 -36.11
CA GLU A 427 8.50 108.25 -34.85
C GLU A 427 7.50 107.40 -34.04
N ALA A 428 6.24 107.84 -33.95
CA ALA A 428 5.18 107.04 -33.33
C ALA A 428 4.94 105.71 -34.08
N GLY A 429 4.95 105.76 -35.41
CA GLY A 429 4.89 104.58 -36.27
C GLY A 429 6.05 103.62 -36.01
N SER A 430 7.30 104.13 -36.01
CA SER A 430 8.52 103.35 -35.76
C SER A 430 8.47 102.62 -34.42
N ASN A 431 8.02 103.28 -33.36
CA ASN A 431 7.84 102.66 -32.05
C ASN A 431 6.82 101.50 -32.08
N LEU A 432 5.67 101.67 -32.74
CA LEU A 432 4.64 100.63 -32.86
C LEU A 432 5.14 99.41 -33.67
N VAL A 433 5.87 99.63 -34.77
CA VAL A 433 6.46 98.50 -35.51
C VAL A 433 7.63 97.86 -34.76
N GLY A 434 8.40 98.61 -33.98
CA GLY A 434 9.41 98.07 -33.08
C GLY A 434 8.82 97.13 -32.03
N GLU A 435 7.71 97.53 -31.40
CA GLU A 435 6.95 96.69 -30.46
C GLU A 435 6.37 95.44 -31.14
N ALA A 436 5.84 95.59 -32.37
CA ALA A 436 5.39 94.45 -33.18
C ALA A 436 6.55 93.48 -33.50
N GLY A 437 7.75 94.00 -33.77
CA GLY A 437 8.96 93.21 -34.01
C GLY A 437 9.41 92.43 -32.78
N SER A 438 9.40 93.06 -31.60
CA SER A 438 9.66 92.38 -30.32
C SER A 438 8.63 91.26 -30.08
N THR A 439 7.35 91.54 -30.31
CA THR A 439 6.27 90.57 -30.15
C THR A 439 6.46 89.35 -31.08
N MET A 440 6.93 89.57 -32.32
CA MET A 440 7.25 88.47 -33.24
C MET A 440 8.40 87.58 -32.73
N ASN A 441 9.44 88.17 -32.13
CA ASN A 441 10.52 87.41 -31.49
C ASN A 441 10.04 86.59 -30.29
N ASP A 442 9.13 87.13 -29.49
CA ASP A 442 8.51 86.41 -28.38
C ASP A 442 7.67 85.23 -28.89
N ILE A 443 6.92 85.41 -29.99
CA ILE A 443 6.17 84.33 -30.65
C ILE A 443 7.12 83.23 -31.11
N VAL A 444 8.22 83.56 -31.80
CA VAL A 444 9.22 82.56 -32.22
C VAL A 444 9.75 81.77 -31.03
N THR A 445 10.06 82.45 -29.93
CA THR A 445 10.57 81.81 -28.70
C THR A 445 9.52 80.87 -28.08
N GLN A 446 8.26 81.29 -28.01
CA GLN A 446 7.17 80.47 -27.48
C GLN A 446 6.89 79.25 -28.38
N VAL A 447 6.88 79.42 -29.70
CA VAL A 447 6.65 78.31 -30.65
C VAL A 447 7.78 77.29 -30.59
N ARG A 448 9.05 77.72 -30.43
CA ARG A 448 10.17 76.79 -30.18
C ARG A 448 9.96 75.98 -28.90
N ARG A 449 9.53 76.63 -27.81
CA ARG A 449 9.23 75.93 -26.56
C ARG A 449 8.08 74.93 -26.71
N VAL A 450 7.07 75.23 -27.52
CA VAL A 450 6.01 74.28 -27.87
C VAL A 450 6.57 73.10 -28.67
N ALA A 451 7.47 73.34 -29.62
CA ALA A 451 8.13 72.27 -30.38
C ALA A 451 8.97 71.35 -29.48
N ASP A 452 9.68 71.90 -28.49
CA ASP A 452 10.44 71.12 -27.51
C ASP A 452 9.53 70.23 -26.66
N LEU A 453 8.40 70.76 -26.17
CA LEU A 453 7.41 69.97 -25.43
C LEU A 453 6.80 68.86 -26.29
N ILE A 454 6.53 69.12 -27.57
CA ILE A 454 6.04 68.10 -28.50
C ILE A 454 7.10 67.00 -28.69
N ALA A 455 8.38 67.35 -28.76
CA ALA A 455 9.47 66.37 -28.86
C ALA A 455 9.56 65.49 -27.60
N GLU A 456 9.43 66.08 -26.40
CA GLU A 456 9.35 65.33 -25.14
C GLU A 456 8.15 64.37 -25.10
N ILE A 457 6.97 64.83 -25.54
CA ILE A 457 5.77 63.97 -25.65
C ILE A 457 6.02 62.81 -26.62
N GLY A 458 6.71 63.07 -27.74
CA GLY A 458 7.09 62.04 -28.70
C GLY A 458 8.01 60.97 -28.11
N ALA A 459 9.03 61.39 -27.36
CA ALA A 459 9.92 60.47 -26.65
C ALA A 459 9.15 59.62 -25.63
N ALA A 460 8.28 60.24 -24.82
CA ALA A 460 7.46 59.54 -23.85
C ALA A 460 6.47 58.56 -24.50
N ALA A 461 5.83 58.94 -25.61
CA ALA A 461 4.93 58.07 -26.36
C ALA A 461 5.69 56.88 -26.99
N HIS A 462 6.92 57.09 -27.45
CA HIS A 462 7.76 55.99 -27.96
C HIS A 462 8.12 54.99 -26.86
N GLU A 463 8.52 55.48 -25.68
CA GLU A 463 8.80 54.64 -24.51
C GLU A 463 7.55 53.87 -24.04
N GLN A 464 6.38 54.53 -24.01
CA GLN A 464 5.11 53.87 -23.74
C GLN A 464 4.82 52.73 -24.73
N GLY A 465 5.06 52.95 -26.03
CA GLY A 465 4.88 51.91 -27.04
C GLY A 465 5.77 50.69 -26.79
N GLN A 466 7.03 50.90 -26.41
CA GLN A 466 7.93 49.80 -26.03
C GLN A 466 7.45 49.07 -24.77
N GLY A 467 7.02 49.81 -23.74
CA GLY A 467 6.46 49.23 -22.52
C GLY A 467 5.20 48.41 -22.77
N ILE A 468 4.31 48.89 -23.65
CA ILE A 468 3.09 48.19 -24.08
C ILE A 468 3.45 46.87 -24.78
N SER A 469 4.43 46.89 -25.69
CA SER A 469 4.90 45.67 -26.37
C SER A 469 5.42 44.63 -25.37
N GLN A 470 6.18 45.06 -24.37
CA GLN A 470 6.74 44.17 -23.35
C GLN A 470 5.65 43.58 -22.44
N VAL A 471 4.61 44.35 -22.12
CA VAL A 471 3.43 43.83 -21.41
C VAL A 471 2.65 42.85 -22.29
N GLY A 472 2.56 43.11 -23.61
CA GLY A 472 1.98 42.17 -24.58
C GLY A 472 2.67 40.80 -24.58
N ASP A 473 4.00 40.79 -24.58
CA ASP A 473 4.78 39.54 -24.47
C ASP A 473 4.49 38.79 -23.15
N ALA A 474 4.37 39.53 -22.05
CA ALA A 474 4.01 38.94 -20.75
C ALA A 474 2.59 38.34 -20.74
N ILE A 475 1.63 38.99 -21.42
CA ILE A 475 0.26 38.47 -21.59
C ILE A 475 0.26 37.19 -22.41
N ASN A 476 1.04 37.11 -23.50
CA ASN A 476 1.18 35.89 -24.30
C ASN A 476 1.75 34.72 -23.45
N GLN A 477 2.70 35.00 -22.56
CA GLN A 477 3.23 33.99 -21.65
C GLN A 477 2.17 33.54 -20.61
N LEU A 478 1.34 34.47 -20.13
CA LEU A 478 0.23 34.17 -19.25
C LEU A 478 -0.83 33.30 -19.94
N ASP A 479 -1.16 33.58 -21.20
CA ASP A 479 -2.06 32.75 -22.01
C ASP A 479 -1.52 31.33 -22.14
N GLN A 480 -0.25 31.17 -22.54
CA GLN A 480 0.38 29.85 -22.64
C GLN A 480 0.34 29.08 -21.31
N THR A 481 0.61 29.75 -20.20
CA THR A 481 0.55 29.14 -18.86
C THR A 481 -0.88 28.77 -18.47
N THR A 482 -1.86 29.59 -18.87
CA THR A 482 -3.29 29.35 -18.63
C THR A 482 -3.76 28.11 -19.39
N GLN A 483 -3.34 27.94 -20.65
CA GLN A 483 -3.61 26.73 -21.43
C GLN A 483 -2.93 25.48 -20.85
N GLN A 484 -1.69 25.60 -20.38
CA GLN A 484 -1.02 24.49 -19.67
C GLN A 484 -1.74 24.10 -18.39
N ASN A 485 -2.23 25.09 -17.62
CA ASN A 485 -3.02 24.83 -16.43
C ASN A 485 -4.32 24.10 -16.77
N ALA A 486 -5.00 24.47 -17.86
CA ALA A 486 -6.20 23.77 -18.31
C ALA A 486 -5.91 22.30 -18.65
N ALA A 487 -4.82 22.02 -19.37
CA ALA A 487 -4.39 20.66 -19.67
C ALA A 487 -4.03 19.86 -18.40
N LEU A 488 -3.33 20.48 -17.45
CA LEU A 488 -2.98 19.87 -16.17
C LEU A 488 -4.22 19.57 -15.31
N VAL A 489 -5.23 20.43 -15.37
CA VAL A 489 -6.51 20.22 -14.68
C VAL A 489 -7.24 19.00 -15.26
N GLU A 490 -7.28 18.85 -16.58
CA GLU A 490 -7.86 17.66 -17.23
C GLU A 490 -7.10 16.38 -16.85
N GLU A 491 -5.76 16.40 -16.92
CA GLU A 491 -4.93 15.25 -16.55
C GLU A 491 -5.13 14.88 -15.07
N SER A 492 -5.15 15.88 -14.19
CA SER A 492 -5.36 15.69 -12.76
C SER A 492 -6.76 15.15 -12.44
N ALA A 493 -7.79 15.60 -13.17
CA ALA A 493 -9.15 15.08 -13.04
C ALA A 493 -9.23 13.61 -13.47
N ALA A 494 -8.58 13.24 -14.58
CA ALA A 494 -8.48 11.85 -15.03
C ALA A 494 -7.73 10.97 -14.01
N ALA A 495 -6.63 11.47 -13.44
CA ALA A 495 -5.88 10.77 -12.40
C ALA A 495 -6.71 10.57 -11.13
N ALA A 496 -7.43 11.60 -10.66
CA ALA A 496 -8.33 11.50 -9.51
C ALA A 496 -9.44 10.48 -9.75
N HIS A 497 -10.05 10.46 -10.94
CA HIS A 497 -11.04 9.46 -11.31
C HIS A 497 -10.48 8.03 -11.28
N SER A 498 -9.26 7.85 -11.83
CA SER A 498 -8.55 6.56 -11.81
C SER A 498 -8.27 6.09 -10.38
N LEU A 499 -7.79 6.98 -9.49
CA LEU A 499 -7.57 6.67 -8.08
C LEU A 499 -8.85 6.23 -7.38
N ASN A 500 -9.97 6.91 -7.64
CA ASN A 500 -11.26 6.55 -7.07
C ASN A 500 -11.74 5.16 -7.54
N SER A 501 -11.58 4.86 -8.84
CA SER A 501 -11.89 3.55 -9.42
C SER A 501 -11.00 2.42 -8.84
N GLN A 502 -9.70 2.69 -8.68
CA GLN A 502 -8.75 1.75 -8.06
C GLN A 502 -9.10 1.49 -6.59
N ALA A 503 -9.43 2.53 -5.82
CA ALA A 503 -9.87 2.40 -4.44
C ALA A 503 -11.16 1.57 -4.32
N ALA A 504 -12.15 1.83 -5.16
CA ALA A 504 -13.39 1.04 -5.21
C ALA A 504 -13.11 -0.43 -5.57
N THR A 505 -12.18 -0.67 -6.49
CA THR A 505 -11.75 -2.02 -6.87
C THR A 505 -11.07 -2.74 -5.70
N LEU A 506 -10.19 -2.07 -4.95
CA LEU A 506 -9.55 -2.64 -3.76
C LEU A 506 -10.59 -3.01 -2.69
N VAL A 507 -11.55 -2.13 -2.41
CA VAL A 507 -12.67 -2.42 -1.49
C VAL A 507 -13.44 -3.66 -1.94
N LYS A 508 -13.75 -3.77 -3.23
CA LYS A 508 -14.47 -4.92 -3.81
C LYS A 508 -13.66 -6.23 -3.75
N LEU A 509 -12.34 -6.16 -3.93
CA LEU A 509 -11.48 -7.35 -3.83
C LEU A 509 -11.42 -7.86 -2.39
N VAL A 510 -11.33 -6.97 -1.42
CA VAL A 510 -11.27 -7.35 0.00
C VAL A 510 -12.66 -7.59 0.63
N SER A 511 -13.75 -7.25 -0.05
CA SER A 511 -15.11 -7.49 0.45
C SER A 511 -15.50 -8.97 0.48
N VAL A 512 -14.75 -9.83 -0.22
CA VAL A 512 -14.88 -11.29 -0.09
C VAL A 512 -14.59 -11.74 1.35
N PHE A 513 -13.71 -11.02 2.06
CA PHE A 513 -13.42 -11.28 3.45
C PHE A 513 -14.46 -10.64 4.36
N ARG A 514 -15.15 -11.45 5.16
CA ARG A 514 -16.14 -11.02 6.16
C ARG A 514 -15.45 -10.74 7.48
N LEU A 515 -15.65 -9.54 8.04
CA LEU A 515 -15.12 -9.14 9.34
C LEU A 515 -16.21 -9.23 10.41
N ALA A 516 -15.82 -9.37 11.68
CA ALA A 516 -16.78 -9.44 12.79
C ALA A 516 -17.61 -8.14 12.95
N GLU A 517 -17.10 -7.01 12.45
CA GLU A 517 -17.80 -5.72 12.45
C GLU A 517 -18.86 -5.59 11.35
N ASP A 518 -18.89 -6.49 10.36
CA ASP A 518 -19.92 -6.49 9.31
C ASP A 518 -21.28 -6.98 9.84
N ASP A 519 -21.32 -7.68 10.99
CA ASP A 519 -22.53 -8.25 11.65
C ASP A 519 -23.02 -7.45 12.87
N ALA A 520 -22.29 -6.42 13.30
CA ALA A 520 -22.85 -5.46 14.26
C ALA A 520 -23.92 -4.65 13.51
N PRO A 521 -25.17 -4.55 14.00
CA PRO A 521 -26.13 -3.62 13.42
C PRO A 521 -25.52 -2.23 13.55
N ARG A 522 -24.93 -1.75 12.44
CA ARG A 522 -24.64 -0.34 12.27
C ARG A 522 -26.00 0.31 12.42
N PHE A 523 -26.25 0.90 13.58
CA PHE A 523 -27.20 1.97 13.69
C PHE A 523 -26.71 3.01 12.69
N VAL A 524 -27.21 2.90 11.46
CA VAL A 524 -27.23 4.00 10.53
C VAL A 524 -28.10 5.01 11.26
N ALA A 525 -27.48 5.84 12.10
CA ALA A 525 -27.97 7.16 12.33
C ALA A 525 -28.04 7.74 10.92
N GLN A 526 -29.23 7.65 10.31
CA GLN A 526 -29.56 8.44 9.15
C GLN A 526 -28.98 9.81 9.45
N PRO A 527 -28.11 10.37 8.58
CA PRO A 527 -27.84 11.78 8.69
C PRO A 527 -29.22 12.40 8.62
N GLN A 528 -29.69 12.95 9.74
CA GLN A 528 -30.76 13.92 9.70
C GLN A 528 -30.22 14.96 8.75
N VAL A 529 -30.72 14.92 7.53
CA VAL A 529 -30.60 16.02 6.60
C VAL A 529 -31.20 17.17 7.38
N ALA A 530 -30.33 17.98 7.99
CA ALA A 530 -30.71 19.29 8.45
C ALA A 530 -31.33 19.91 7.21
N GLN A 531 -32.66 20.06 7.22
CA GLN A 531 -33.38 20.70 6.15
C GLN A 531 -32.69 22.05 5.96
N VAL A 532 -31.89 22.15 4.89
CA VAL A 532 -31.44 23.43 4.40
C VAL A 532 -32.74 24.14 4.08
N ARG A 533 -33.08 25.11 4.93
CA ARG A 533 -34.21 25.99 4.72
C ARG A 533 -33.99 26.62 3.36
N GLU A 534 -34.82 26.21 2.41
CA GLU A 534 -34.88 26.72 1.07
C GLU A 534 -35.05 28.24 1.16
N VAL A 535 -33.96 28.97 0.91
CA VAL A 535 -34.00 30.42 0.78
C VAL A 535 -34.64 30.67 -0.58
N GLN A 536 -35.91 31.08 -0.57
CA GLN A 536 -36.59 31.55 -1.78
C GLN A 536 -35.71 32.58 -2.49
N PRO A 537 -35.60 32.53 -3.83
CA PRO A 537 -34.94 33.58 -4.58
C PRO A 537 -35.77 34.86 -4.43
N VAL A 538 -35.23 35.85 -3.73
CA VAL A 538 -35.75 37.21 -3.76
C VAL A 538 -35.51 37.74 -5.17
N VAL A 539 -36.58 37.81 -5.96
CA VAL A 539 -36.61 38.54 -7.23
C VAL A 539 -36.44 40.02 -6.90
N SER A 540 -35.22 40.52 -7.05
CA SER A 540 -34.91 41.95 -7.00
C SER A 540 -35.48 42.62 -8.25
N GLN A 541 -36.57 43.37 -8.09
CA GLN A 541 -37.04 44.30 -9.13
C GLN A 541 -36.01 45.42 -9.34
N PRO A 542 -35.84 45.92 -10.58
CA PRO A 542 -34.95 47.05 -10.86
C PRO A 542 -35.57 48.35 -10.34
N ALA A 543 -34.92 48.98 -9.35
CA ALA A 543 -35.28 50.29 -8.86
C ALA A 543 -34.76 51.40 -9.80
N LYS A 544 -35.63 52.36 -10.12
CA LYS A 544 -35.34 53.55 -10.93
C LYS A 544 -34.27 54.45 -10.29
N PRO A 545 -33.48 55.20 -11.08
CA PRO A 545 -32.42 56.06 -10.56
C PRO A 545 -32.99 57.36 -9.98
N GLN A 546 -32.76 57.61 -8.69
CA GLN A 546 -32.98 58.91 -8.06
C GLN A 546 -31.69 59.70 -7.97
N ARG A 547 -31.69 60.82 -8.71
CA ARG A 547 -30.67 61.85 -8.80
C ARG A 547 -30.57 62.61 -7.48
N VAL A 548 -29.43 62.53 -6.79
CA VAL A 548 -29.16 63.37 -5.61
C VAL A 548 -28.24 64.54 -6.02
N LEU A 549 -28.80 65.73 -5.93
CA LEU A 549 -28.12 67.02 -6.09
C LEU A 549 -27.25 67.31 -4.86
N ALA A 550 -25.99 67.66 -5.11
CA ALA A 550 -25.07 68.20 -4.12
C ALA A 550 -25.33 69.70 -3.85
N LYS A 551 -25.15 70.16 -2.61
CA LYS A 551 -24.50 71.44 -2.22
C LYS A 551 -24.33 71.56 -0.69
N PRO A 552 -23.47 72.49 -0.19
CA PRO A 552 -22.48 72.19 0.85
C PRO A 552 -22.70 72.98 2.15
N ALA A 553 -21.96 72.64 3.21
CA ALA A 553 -21.85 73.47 4.41
C ALA A 553 -20.40 73.56 4.89
N SER A 554 -19.96 74.80 5.07
CA SER A 554 -18.65 75.24 5.53
C SER A 554 -18.56 75.34 7.05
N SER A 555 -17.33 75.21 7.56
CA SER A 555 -16.72 75.98 8.68
C SER A 555 -17.27 75.78 10.10
N ARG A 556 -16.42 75.27 11.01
CA ARG A 556 -15.85 76.08 12.10
C ARG A 556 -14.67 75.38 12.79
N ALA A 557 -13.64 76.17 13.10
CA ALA A 557 -12.38 75.82 13.74
C ALA A 557 -12.48 75.60 15.26
N ALA A 558 -11.55 74.82 15.82
CA ALA A 558 -11.03 75.00 17.18
C ALA A 558 -9.58 74.49 17.28
N ALA A 559 -8.73 75.30 17.88
CA ALA A 559 -7.29 75.16 18.02
C ALA A 559 -6.87 74.30 19.22
N GLY A 560 -5.74 73.60 19.11
CA GLY A 560 -5.02 72.97 20.22
C GLY A 560 -3.55 72.75 19.84
N LYS A 561 -2.64 73.32 20.65
CA LYS A 561 -1.19 73.46 20.46
C LYS A 561 -0.38 72.14 20.60
N PRO A 562 0.91 72.13 20.20
CA PRO A 562 1.73 70.92 20.02
C PRO A 562 2.52 70.53 21.28
N ALA A 563 2.83 69.25 21.41
CA ALA A 563 3.81 68.74 22.37
C ALA A 563 4.80 67.81 21.67
N ASP A 564 6.04 68.28 21.66
CA ASP A 564 7.27 67.56 21.38
C ASP A 564 7.51 66.49 22.46
N THR A 565 8.00 65.29 22.09
CA THR A 565 9.20 64.66 22.69
C THR A 565 9.34 63.17 22.34
N ARG A 566 10.61 62.81 22.09
CA ARG A 566 11.29 61.51 22.28
C ARG A 566 11.33 60.50 21.12
N ARG A 567 12.49 60.57 20.45
CA ARG A 567 13.39 59.45 20.10
C ARG A 567 13.17 58.20 20.96
N ALA A 568 13.01 57.06 20.28
CA ALA A 568 13.34 55.75 20.80
C ALA A 568 14.15 54.99 19.74
N ASP A 569 15.30 54.49 20.17
CA ASP A 569 16.30 53.78 19.39
C ASP A 569 15.78 52.43 18.85
N ALA A 570 15.95 52.20 17.55
CA ALA A 570 15.75 50.89 16.93
C ALA A 570 17.06 50.09 16.98
N LYS A 571 17.06 49.02 17.77
CA LYS A 571 18.13 48.01 17.85
C LYS A 571 17.94 46.96 16.75
N PRO A 572 19.00 46.47 16.07
CA PRO A 572 18.84 45.51 14.96
C PRO A 572 18.61 44.07 15.45
N ALA A 573 17.84 43.31 14.66
CA ALA A 573 17.57 41.89 14.84
C ALA A 573 18.82 41.01 14.54
N PRO A 574 18.95 39.83 15.17
CA PRO A 574 20.13 38.98 15.06
C PRO A 574 20.17 38.13 13.78
N GLN A 575 21.37 38.02 13.22
CA GLN A 575 21.75 37.21 12.06
C GLN A 575 21.59 35.70 12.31
N VAL A 576 20.96 35.01 11.37
CA VAL A 576 20.86 33.54 11.33
C VAL A 576 22.10 32.98 10.62
N LYS A 577 22.67 31.94 11.24
CA LYS A 577 23.87 31.21 10.84
C LYS A 577 23.67 30.38 9.57
N ALA A 578 24.72 30.34 8.75
CA ALA A 578 24.89 29.49 7.57
C ALA A 578 24.95 27.98 7.91
N PRO A 579 24.66 27.09 6.94
CA PRO A 579 25.17 25.72 6.93
C PRO A 579 26.32 25.52 5.92
N LEU A 580 27.45 25.05 6.46
CA LEU A 580 28.36 23.99 6.00
C LEU A 580 28.57 23.78 4.48
N ARG A 581 29.79 24.11 4.03
CA ARG A 581 30.40 23.75 2.74
C ARG A 581 31.23 22.47 2.92
N VAL A 582 30.96 21.44 2.13
CA VAL A 582 31.76 20.20 2.03
C VAL A 582 32.96 20.45 1.10
N PRO A 583 34.17 19.92 1.37
CA PRO A 583 35.32 20.08 0.50
C PRO A 583 35.41 18.92 -0.51
N GLY A 584 35.69 19.24 -1.77
CA GLY A 584 35.99 18.27 -2.82
C GLY A 584 36.82 18.92 -3.91
N ASP A 585 38.15 18.81 -3.78
CA ASP A 585 39.11 19.02 -4.86
C ASP A 585 39.59 17.65 -5.36
N SER A 586 39.50 17.38 -6.66
CA SER A 586 40.64 16.91 -7.48
C SER A 586 40.24 16.53 -8.93
N LYS A 587 40.66 17.41 -9.85
CA LYS A 587 41.18 17.25 -11.23
C LYS A 587 40.54 16.31 -12.30
N PRO A 588 40.65 16.70 -13.59
CA PRO A 588 40.06 15.99 -14.73
C PRO A 588 41.03 14.99 -15.39
N ALA A 589 40.48 13.97 -16.04
CA ALA A 589 41.18 13.14 -17.03
C ALA A 589 40.21 12.70 -18.15
N GLN A 590 40.73 12.76 -19.38
CA GLN A 590 40.12 12.40 -20.66
C GLN A 590 39.75 10.92 -20.76
N SER A 591 38.67 10.58 -21.48
CA SER A 591 38.71 9.94 -22.81
C SER A 591 37.39 9.23 -23.15
N ASN A 592 36.91 9.46 -24.38
CA ASN A 592 36.10 8.61 -25.26
C ASN A 592 35.13 7.57 -24.65
N ASP A 593 33.86 7.63 -25.06
CA ASP A 593 33.38 6.73 -26.12
C ASP A 593 32.04 7.19 -26.72
N ASP A 594 31.97 7.04 -28.04
CA ASP A 594 30.83 7.15 -28.93
C ASP A 594 29.58 6.46 -28.41
N TRP A 595 28.38 7.00 -28.65
CA TRP A 595 27.24 6.24 -29.19
C TRP A 595 26.27 7.17 -29.93
N GLU A 596 25.80 6.64 -31.04
CA GLU A 596 25.12 7.27 -32.17
C GLU A 596 23.68 7.72 -31.91
N SER A 597 23.27 8.62 -32.80
CA SER A 597 21.90 8.92 -33.23
C SER A 597 20.97 7.71 -33.35
N PHE A 598 19.74 7.85 -32.85
CA PHE A 598 18.51 7.53 -33.58
C PHE A 598 17.35 8.40 -33.06
#